data_AF-I8AMI1-F1
#
_entry.id   AF-I8AMI1-F1
#
_cell.length_a   1.000
_cell.length_b   1.000
_cell.length_c   1.000
_cell.angle_alpha   90.00
_cell.angle_beta   90.00
_cell.angle_gamma   90.00
#
_symmetry.space_group_name_H-M   'P 1'
#
loop_
_entity.id
_entity.type
_entity.pdbx_description
1 polymer ?
#
loop_
_entity_poly.entity_id
_entity_poly.type
_entity_poly.pdbx_seq_one_letter_code
_entity_poly.pdbx_strand_id
1 'polypeptide(L)'
;MAVYVLMLKEFEDEKRVVYQYGPNEDLMGRIEYDKTNRVINQLSQIDSQEFADEFFFKRAGRRLSRMIIKEDRNFVDRTTIES
;
A
#
# COMPACT_ATOMS: atom_id res chain seq x y z
N MET A 1 -18.30 11.60 -3.17
CA MET A 1 -17.35 10.97 -4.11
C MET A 1 -16.80 9.73 -3.43
N ALA A 2 -16.87 8.57 -4.06
CA ALA A 2 -16.16 7.39 -3.58
C ALA A 2 -14.66 7.63 -3.82
N VAL A 3 -13.85 7.57 -2.77
CA VAL A 3 -12.40 7.61 -2.89
C VAL A 3 -11.94 6.17 -2.92
N TYR A 4 -11.25 5.76 -3.99
CA TYR A 4 -10.60 4.45 -4.02
C TYR A 4 -9.11 4.62 -3.77
N VAL A 5 -8.50 3.60 -3.16
CA VAL A 5 -7.05 3.52 -3.00
C VAL A 5 -6.54 2.48 -3.98
N LEU A 6 -5.76 2.91 -4.96
CA LEU A 6 -5.01 2.05 -5.85
C LEU A 6 -3.73 1.61 -5.15
N MET A 7 -3.40 0.32 -5.23
CA MET A 7 -2.10 -0.20 -4.84
C MET A 7 -1.50 -0.99 -6.00
N LEU A 8 -0.24 -0.70 -6.32
CA LEU A 8 0.55 -1.36 -7.35
C LEU A 8 1.82 -1.92 -6.73
N LYS A 9 2.08 -3.21 -6.94
CA LYS A 9 3.32 -3.83 -6.46
C LYS A 9 4.47 -3.28 -7.27
N GLU A 10 5.45 -2.70 -6.59
CA GLU A 10 6.68 -2.22 -7.23
C GLU A 10 7.70 -3.36 -7.34
N PHE A 11 7.92 -4.08 -6.24
CA PHE A 11 8.73 -5.30 -6.24
C PHE A 11 8.44 -6.16 -5.01
N GLU A 12 8.88 -7.41 -5.10
CA GLU A 12 8.83 -8.38 -4.00
C GLU A 12 10.09 -9.25 -4.02
N ASP A 13 10.70 -9.43 -2.85
CA ASP A 13 11.82 -10.34 -2.62
C ASP A 13 11.61 -11.18 -1.34
N GLU A 14 12.61 -11.96 -0.94
CA GLU A 14 12.54 -12.80 0.27
C GLU A 14 12.40 -11.98 1.57
N LYS A 15 12.90 -10.75 1.60
CA LYS A 15 12.99 -9.90 2.79
C LYS A 15 11.83 -8.92 2.90
N ARG A 16 11.25 -8.47 1.79
CA ARG A 16 10.24 -7.42 1.78
C ARG A 16 9.35 -7.44 0.53
N VAL A 17 8.25 -6.70 0.64
CA VAL A 17 7.40 -6.33 -0.50
C VAL A 17 7.13 -4.83 -0.43
N VAL A 18 7.20 -4.15 -1.57
CA VAL A 18 6.95 -2.71 -1.68
C VAL A 18 5.80 -2.48 -2.65
N TYR A 19 4.88 -1.63 -2.21
CA TYR A 19 3.75 -1.16 -3.01
C TYR A 19 3.80 0.36 -3.13
N GLN A 20 3.38 0.85 -4.30
CA GLN A 20 2.90 2.22 -4.45
C GLN A 20 1.43 2.28 -4.03
N TYR A 21 1.00 3.37 -3.40
CA TYR A 21 -0.39 3.58 -3.00
C TYR A 21 -0.84 5.03 -3.25
N GLY A 22 -2.09 5.22 -3.66
CA GLY A 22 -2.61 6.55 -3.95
C GLY A 22 -3.98 6.56 -4.62
N PRO A 23 -4.51 7.74 -4.96
CA PRO A 23 -5.78 7.88 -5.68
C PRO A 23 -5.68 7.49 -7.16
N ASN A 24 -4.49 7.57 -7.77
CA ASN A 24 -4.22 7.22 -9.17
C ASN A 24 -2.71 6.99 -9.38
N GLU A 25 -2.31 6.57 -10.57
CA GLU A 25 -0.92 6.22 -10.91
C GLU A 25 0.04 7.42 -10.91
N ASP A 26 -0.48 8.65 -11.09
CA ASP A 26 0.34 9.88 -11.13
C ASP A 26 0.68 10.40 -9.74
N LEU A 27 -0.10 10.02 -8.72
CA LEU A 27 0.01 10.53 -7.36
C LEU A 27 0.11 9.37 -6.36
N MET A 28 1.33 9.00 -6.00
CA MET A 28 1.62 7.79 -5.23
C MET A 28 2.62 8.01 -4.10
N GLY A 29 2.30 7.46 -2.92
CA GLY A 29 3.26 7.19 -1.85
C GLY A 29 3.77 5.75 -1.93
N ARG A 30 4.75 5.37 -1.09
CA ARG A 30 5.34 4.03 -1.06
C ARG A 30 5.24 3.40 0.33
N ILE A 31 4.78 2.16 0.38
CA ILE A 31 4.59 1.36 1.60
C ILE A 31 5.37 0.06 1.47
N GLU A 32 6.03 -0.34 2.55
CA GLU A 32 6.80 -1.57 2.65
C GLU A 32 6.20 -2.48 3.71
N TYR A 33 6.16 -3.78 3.43
CA TYR A 33 6.12 -4.79 4.48
C TYR A 33 7.48 -5.49 4.56
N ASP A 34 8.16 -5.29 5.68
CA ASP A 34 9.37 -6.03 6.04
C ASP A 34 8.97 -7.43 6.53
N LYS A 35 9.25 -8.46 5.73
CA LYS A 35 8.92 -9.86 6.02
C LYS A 35 9.76 -10.41 7.18
N THR A 36 10.93 -9.82 7.44
CA THR A 36 11.87 -10.22 8.49
C THR A 36 11.38 -9.73 9.86
N ASN A 37 11.17 -8.41 9.98
CA ASN A 37 10.75 -7.78 11.22
C ASN A 37 9.22 -7.82 11.42
N ARG A 38 8.48 -8.17 10.36
CA ARG A 38 7.00 -8.20 10.32
C ARG A 38 6.37 -6.84 10.61
N VAL A 39 6.99 -5.77 10.13
CA VAL A 39 6.54 -4.38 10.32
C VAL A 39 6.14 -3.78 8.97
N ILE A 40 5.13 -2.92 8.99
CA ILE A 40 4.73 -2.10 7.85
C ILE A 40 5.34 -0.71 8.03
N ASN A 41 6.11 -0.26 7.02
CA ASN A 41 6.78 1.04 7.02
C ASN A 41 6.24 1.92 5.89
N GLN A 42 6.20 3.23 6.13
CA GLN A 42 6.01 4.21 5.07
C GLN A 42 7.38 4.61 4.51
N LEU A 43 7.61 4.38 3.22
CA LEU A 43 8.86 4.75 2.54
C LEU A 43 8.78 6.15 1.93
N SER A 44 7.62 6.53 1.40
CA SER A 44 7.33 7.89 0.94
C SER A 44 5.85 8.21 1.09
N GLN A 45 5.57 9.50 1.26
CA GLN A 45 4.22 10.03 1.35
C GLN A 45 3.71 10.44 -0.03
N ILE A 46 2.39 10.53 -0.16
CA ILE A 46 1.75 11.24 -1.27
C ILE A 46 2.06 12.74 -1.14
N ASP A 47 2.65 13.33 -2.18
CA ASP A 47 2.91 14.77 -2.24
C ASP A 47 1.73 15.50 -2.91
N SER A 48 0.74 15.90 -2.11
CA SER A 48 -0.46 16.58 -2.60
C SER A 48 -1.02 17.56 -1.57
N GLN A 49 -1.54 18.69 -2.06
CA GLN A 49 -2.33 19.61 -1.25
C GLN A 49 -3.82 19.21 -1.16
N GLU A 50 -4.29 18.35 -2.07
CA GLU A 50 -5.69 17.91 -2.15
C GLU A 50 -5.92 16.63 -1.34
N PHE A 51 -4.95 15.71 -1.36
CA PHE A 51 -5.09 14.38 -0.78
C PHE A 51 -4.21 14.21 0.46
N ALA A 52 -4.84 13.99 1.61
CA ALA A 52 -4.12 13.69 2.84
C ALA A 52 -3.52 12.27 2.79
N ASP A 53 -2.19 12.20 2.74
CA ASP A 53 -1.42 10.95 2.72
C ASP A 53 -1.86 9.93 3.79
N GLU A 54 -2.10 10.39 5.03
CA GLU A 54 -2.47 9.54 6.17
C GLU A 54 -3.68 8.65 5.89
N PHE A 55 -4.68 9.16 5.15
CA PHE A 55 -5.86 8.40 4.77
C PHE A 55 -5.47 7.23 3.86
N PHE A 56 -4.68 7.49 2.82
CA PHE A 56 -4.27 6.47 1.86
C PHE A 56 -3.32 5.46 2.50
N PHE A 57 -2.34 5.92 3.29
CA PHE A 57 -1.40 5.06 4.00
C PHE A 57 -2.12 4.08 4.93
N LYS A 58 -3.08 4.55 5.75
CA LYS A 58 -3.86 3.69 6.65
C LYS A 58 -4.67 2.63 5.89
N ARG A 59 -5.28 3.01 4.77
CA ARG A 59 -6.07 2.08 3.93
C ARG A 59 -5.17 1.05 3.24
N ALA A 60 -4.05 1.49 2.67
CA ALA A 60 -3.05 0.63 2.06
C ALA A 60 -2.48 -0.37 3.08
N GLY A 61 -2.10 0.10 4.27
CA GLY A 61 -1.62 -0.74 5.36
C GLY A 61 -2.66 -1.78 5.80
N ARG A 62 -3.95 -1.44 5.80
CA ARG A 62 -5.03 -2.39 6.11
C ARG A 62 -5.19 -3.47 5.04
N ARG A 63 -5.10 -3.12 3.75
CA ARG A 63 -5.12 -4.10 2.65
C ARG A 63 -3.89 -5.02 2.69
N LEU A 64 -2.71 -4.45 2.93
CA LEU A 64 -1.46 -5.19 3.07
C LEU A 64 -1.54 -6.16 4.26
N SER A 65 -2.06 -5.69 5.40
CA SER A 65 -2.32 -6.53 6.58
C SER A 65 -3.27 -7.70 6.26
N ARG A 66 -4.30 -7.48 5.43
CA ARG A 66 -5.19 -8.56 4.98
C ARG A 66 -4.44 -9.59 4.13
N MET A 67 -3.58 -9.17 3.19
CA MET A 67 -2.75 -10.10 2.40
C MET A 67 -1.87 -10.96 3.32
N ILE A 68 -1.26 -10.33 4.32
CA ILE A 68 -0.36 -11.00 5.27
C ILE A 68 -1.09 -12.03 6.14
N ILE A 69 -2.29 -11.71 6.65
CA ILE A 69 -2.95 -12.48 7.71
C ILE A 69 -4.02 -13.43 7.18
N LYS A 70 -4.71 -13.05 6.09
CA LYS A 70 -5.94 -13.72 5.63
C LYS A 70 -5.83 -14.35 4.24
N GLU A 71 -4.78 -14.04 3.49
CA GLU A 71 -4.61 -14.49 2.11
C GLU A 71 -3.28 -15.21 1.92
N ASP A 72 -2.77 -15.88 2.95
CA ASP A 72 -1.55 -16.70 2.90
C ASP A 72 -0.32 -15.99 2.31
N ARG A 73 -0.20 -14.68 2.56
CA ARG A 73 0.84 -13.80 2.00
C ARG A 73 0.83 -13.76 0.46
N ASN A 74 -0.35 -13.93 -0.15
CA ASN A 74 -0.57 -13.70 -1.56
C ASN A 74 -0.56 -12.20 -1.86
N PHE A 75 0.64 -11.67 -2.13
CA PHE A 75 0.83 -10.30 -2.56
C PHE A 75 0.48 -10.18 -4.05
N VAL A 76 -0.68 -9.65 -4.38
CA VAL A 76 -1.11 -9.47 -5.78
C VAL A 76 -0.47 -8.24 -6.42
N ASP A 77 -0.25 -8.24 -7.74
CA ASP A 77 0.44 -7.12 -8.40
C ASP A 77 -0.37 -5.82 -8.43
N ARG A 78 -1.70 -5.92 -8.42
CA ARG A 78 -2.63 -4.78 -8.41
C ARG A 78 -3.82 -5.08 -7.53
N THR A 79 -4.22 -4.09 -6.73
CA THR A 79 -5.47 -4.15 -5.95
C THR A 79 -6.03 -2.75 -5.76
N THR A 80 -7.36 -2.64 -5.68
CA THR A 80 -8.06 -1.42 -5.30
C THR A 80 -8.82 -1.64 -4.00
N ILE A 81 -9.05 -0.57 -3.26
CA ILE A 81 -9.83 -0.56 -2.02
C ILE A 81 -10.87 0.54 -2.16
N GLU A 82 -12.15 0.18 -2.07
CA GLU A 82 -13.23 1.16 -1.99
C GLU A 82 -13.32 1.69 -0.55
N SER A 83 -13.37 3.02 -0.40
CA SER A 83 -13.43 3.67 0.92
C SER A 83 -14.84 3.85 1.46
#